data_AF-A0A6N9PZ25-F1
#
_entry.id   AF-A0A6N9PZ25-F1
#
_cell.length_a   1.000
_cell.length_b   1.000
_cell.length_c   1.000
_cell.angle_alpha   90.00
_cell.angle_beta   90.00
_cell.angle_gamma   90.00
#
_symmetry.space_group_name_H-M   'P 1'
#
loop_
_entity.id
_entity.type
_entity.pdbx_description
1 polymer ?
#
loop_
_entity_poly.entity_id
_entity_poly.type
_entity_poly.pdbx_seq_one_letter_code
_entity_poly.pdbx_strand_id
1 'polypeptide(L)'
;MKKILSALLTSAMVFSLMTTFTTVEAKTTEQMFKELKDEKIFSGYEDGLPHLEDKMNREQAAKIIALLFELDLSNISEDPTFSDVHKSSWSYKYIEAAAEFGIINGIGDGKFAPKETVTYEQFAKMLTVGYEKINGEKIAKKQNVEGNVSTWAVNYVAAALNWKFIKSHEDYTISANRKFLVESAYSVFSIVKEKSSLSDVEDKKVLAFYTKYSSQDLSSYDSLMLYKDSINSIATTTFTLTESGEIDGLFAKKGVNFANDNNITTYAAINNGHDFDSDLASLILNDEQLSKRTINNIEKLLKDYDYNGVNLDIENMHPEDRDVYTQFVQKLANQLQPKGYEVIVSVSAKSSDNPNAAWSGAFDYAALGEIVDYVQLMSYDQNGPWGSAGPVSGLNWVEDVVKYAVSQIDYNKILIGIPSYGYDWNLDDSSKNKTILWSELSKIMTNNESTKMYRDEAANSPYLTYTDANGQEHIVWYEDSESVIDKVELIDQYGLAGVSVWEIGSTNDGFWAAVEKGLQ
;
A
#
# COMPACT_ATOMS: atom_id res chain seq x y z
N MET A 1 -50.11 -42.50 17.30
CA MET A 1 -50.89 -41.66 16.36
C MET A 1 -50.71 -40.22 16.78
N LYS A 2 -49.96 -39.41 16.00
CA LYS A 2 -50.46 -38.27 15.18
C LYS A 2 -51.13 -37.18 16.04
N LYS A 3 -50.88 -35.88 15.97
CA LYS A 3 -50.17 -34.94 15.06
C LYS A 3 -50.39 -33.54 15.73
N ILE A 4 -49.38 -32.66 15.85
CA ILE A 4 -49.14 -31.44 15.04
C ILE A 4 -49.86 -30.12 15.50
N LEU A 5 -49.05 -29.05 15.54
CA LEU A 5 -49.32 -27.58 15.48
C LEU A 5 -50.08 -26.91 16.65
N SER A 6 -49.91 -25.61 16.97
CA SER A 6 -48.86 -24.58 16.82
C SER A 6 -49.46 -23.24 17.30
N ALA A 7 -48.60 -22.37 17.82
CA ALA A 7 -48.62 -20.90 17.80
C ALA A 7 -49.89 -20.12 18.21
N LEU A 8 -49.75 -19.30 19.25
CA LEU A 8 -49.94 -17.83 19.18
C LEU A 8 -49.76 -17.21 20.57
N LEU A 9 -48.62 -16.57 20.81
CA LEU A 9 -48.53 -15.46 21.76
C LEU A 9 -47.38 -14.53 21.33
N THR A 10 -47.73 -13.60 20.44
CA THR A 10 -46.92 -12.44 20.05
C THR A 10 -47.35 -11.25 20.89
N SER A 11 -46.39 -10.63 21.59
CA SER A 11 -46.27 -9.17 21.80
C SER A 11 -45.44 -8.87 23.04
N ALA A 12 -44.16 -8.51 22.85
CA ALA A 12 -43.53 -7.37 23.53
C ALA A 12 -42.08 -7.17 23.02
N MET A 13 -41.80 -5.95 22.58
CA MET A 13 -40.47 -5.35 22.32
C MET A 13 -39.66 -5.89 21.13
N VAL A 14 -40.05 -5.42 19.93
CA VAL A 14 -39.07 -5.07 18.90
C VAL A 14 -39.06 -3.55 18.82
N PHE A 15 -38.11 -2.92 19.50
CA PHE A 15 -37.68 -1.55 19.18
C PHE A 15 -36.26 -1.65 18.64
N SER A 16 -36.16 -1.47 17.32
CA SER A 16 -35.12 -0.67 16.67
C SER A 16 -33.66 -0.90 17.08
N LEU A 17 -33.00 -1.82 16.39
CA LEU A 17 -31.69 -1.55 15.79
C LEU A 17 -31.79 -1.98 14.33
N MET A 18 -32.47 -1.17 13.53
CA MET A 18 -32.13 -1.08 12.11
C MET A 18 -30.69 -0.58 12.09
N THR A 19 -29.75 -1.45 11.75
CA THR A 19 -28.42 -1.04 11.30
C THR A 19 -28.64 -0.07 10.15
N THR A 20 -28.50 1.22 10.42
CA THR A 20 -28.29 2.19 9.37
C THR A 20 -26.93 1.86 8.79
N PHE A 21 -26.91 1.06 7.72
CA PHE A 21 -25.93 1.33 6.68
C PHE A 21 -26.15 2.79 6.34
N THR A 22 -25.28 3.67 6.83
CA THR A 22 -25.13 4.97 6.19
C THR A 22 -24.67 4.63 4.79
N THR A 23 -25.61 4.51 3.85
CA THR A 23 -25.30 4.72 2.44
C THR A 23 -24.51 6.01 2.43
N VAL A 24 -23.27 6.00 1.98
CA VAL A 24 -22.59 7.25 1.64
C VAL A 24 -23.55 7.95 0.70
N GLU A 25 -24.18 9.02 1.15
CA GLU A 25 -25.16 9.73 0.33
C GLU A 25 -24.43 10.14 -0.95
N ALA A 26 -24.99 9.79 -2.10
CA ALA A 26 -24.41 10.20 -3.37
C ALA A 26 -24.31 11.73 -3.38
N LYS A 27 -23.10 12.26 -3.59
CA LYS A 27 -22.87 13.71 -3.58
C LYS A 27 -23.84 14.40 -4.54
N THR A 28 -24.41 15.50 -4.08
CA THR A 28 -25.20 16.40 -4.92
C THR A 28 -24.30 17.10 -5.94
N THR A 29 -24.87 17.54 -7.06
CA THR A 29 -24.09 18.26 -8.09
C THR A 29 -23.49 19.56 -7.53
N GLU A 30 -24.14 20.20 -6.56
CA GLU A 30 -23.65 21.38 -5.86
C GLU A 30 -22.41 21.08 -5.00
N GLN A 31 -22.37 19.92 -4.33
CA GLN A 31 -21.19 19.47 -3.59
C GLN A 31 -20.04 19.16 -4.54
N MET A 32 -20.31 18.44 -5.64
CA MET A 32 -19.31 18.17 -6.69
C MET A 32 -18.74 19.47 -7.27
N PHE A 33 -19.61 20.44 -7.57
CA PHE A 33 -19.20 21.75 -8.05
C PHE A 33 -18.31 22.49 -7.05
N LYS A 34 -18.66 22.45 -5.76
CA LYS A 34 -17.87 23.09 -4.71
C LYS A 34 -16.45 22.53 -4.67
N GLU A 35 -16.29 21.22 -4.70
CA GLU A 35 -14.96 20.58 -4.65
C GLU A 35 -14.14 20.90 -5.90
N LEU A 36 -14.73 20.77 -7.09
CA LEU A 36 -14.03 21.16 -8.32
C LEU A 36 -13.67 22.65 -8.36
N LYS A 37 -14.43 23.52 -7.66
CA LYS A 37 -14.11 24.93 -7.53
C LYS A 37 -12.95 25.16 -6.54
N ASP A 38 -12.92 24.43 -5.44
CA ASP A 38 -11.84 24.48 -4.44
C ASP A 38 -10.50 24.06 -5.07
N GLU A 39 -10.53 23.07 -5.97
CA GLU A 39 -9.39 22.62 -6.80
C GLU A 39 -9.13 23.51 -8.02
N LYS A 40 -9.87 24.61 -8.17
CA LYS A 40 -9.76 25.61 -9.24
C LYS A 40 -10.09 25.10 -10.66
N ILE A 41 -10.53 23.84 -10.80
CA ILE A 41 -10.98 23.24 -12.07
C ILE A 41 -12.22 23.97 -12.60
N PHE A 42 -13.17 24.29 -11.71
CA PHE A 42 -14.32 25.14 -12.02
C PHE A 42 -14.16 26.54 -11.43
N SER A 43 -14.79 27.52 -12.09
CA SER A 43 -14.91 28.89 -11.58
C SER A 43 -16.38 29.22 -11.38
N GLY A 44 -16.74 29.86 -10.27
CA GLY A 44 -18.11 30.33 -10.01
C GLY A 44 -18.44 31.62 -10.75
N TYR A 45 -19.73 31.96 -10.80
CA TYR A 45 -20.21 33.28 -11.22
C TYR A 45 -20.05 34.31 -10.09
N GLU A 46 -20.15 35.60 -10.40
CA GLU A 46 -19.98 36.70 -9.43
C GLU A 46 -20.98 36.63 -8.26
N ASP A 47 -22.15 36.02 -8.48
CA ASP A 47 -23.18 35.82 -7.46
C ASP A 47 -22.92 34.60 -6.54
N GLY A 48 -21.83 33.87 -6.78
CA GLY A 48 -21.44 32.71 -5.99
C GLY A 48 -22.25 31.44 -6.25
N LEU A 49 -23.23 31.46 -7.16
CA LEU A 49 -24.08 30.33 -7.48
C LEU A 49 -23.48 29.42 -8.58
N PRO A 50 -23.87 28.14 -8.64
CA PRO A 50 -23.30 27.19 -9.58
C PRO A 50 -23.87 27.31 -11.01
N HIS A 51 -25.09 27.86 -11.18
CA HIS A 51 -25.81 28.00 -12.46
C HIS A 51 -25.82 26.73 -13.32
N LEU A 52 -26.22 25.60 -12.71
CA LEU A 52 -26.09 24.27 -13.31
C LEU A 52 -26.87 24.09 -14.62
N GLU A 53 -27.90 24.88 -14.88
CA GLU A 53 -28.69 24.81 -16.11
C GLU A 53 -28.10 25.60 -17.29
N ASP A 54 -27.07 26.41 -17.05
CA ASP A 54 -26.46 27.21 -18.10
C ASP A 54 -25.73 26.34 -19.13
N LYS A 55 -25.80 26.74 -20.40
CA LYS A 55 -24.94 26.15 -21.44
C LYS A 55 -23.50 26.63 -21.26
N MET A 56 -22.55 25.74 -21.49
CA MET A 56 -21.12 26.08 -21.46
C MET A 56 -20.52 26.13 -22.86
N ASN A 57 -19.55 27.01 -23.06
CA ASN A 57 -18.85 27.14 -24.32
C ASN A 57 -17.59 26.24 -24.37
N ARG A 58 -17.03 26.08 -25.57
CA ARG A 58 -15.89 25.20 -25.82
C ARG A 58 -14.60 25.66 -25.14
N GLU A 59 -14.38 26.96 -25.00
CA GLU A 59 -13.22 27.48 -24.26
C GLU A 59 -13.28 27.22 -22.75
N GLN A 60 -14.48 27.23 -22.15
CA GLN A 60 -14.69 26.83 -20.76
C GLN A 60 -14.46 25.32 -20.58
N ALA A 61 -14.95 24.50 -21.52
CA ALA A 61 -14.69 23.06 -21.52
C ALA A 61 -13.19 22.75 -21.61
N ALA A 62 -12.45 23.45 -22.48
CA ALA A 62 -11.00 23.29 -22.61
C ALA A 62 -10.26 23.63 -21.31
N LYS A 63 -10.65 24.71 -20.61
CA LYS A 63 -10.09 25.04 -19.28
C LYS A 63 -10.33 23.92 -18.26
N ILE A 64 -11.57 23.42 -18.17
CA ILE A 64 -11.89 22.33 -17.24
C ILE A 64 -11.01 21.12 -17.51
N ILE A 65 -10.90 20.71 -18.77
CA ILE A 65 -10.10 19.54 -19.17
C ILE A 65 -8.60 19.75 -18.89
N ALA A 66 -8.06 20.90 -19.24
CA ALA A 66 -6.65 21.19 -19.02
C ALA A 66 -6.28 21.20 -17.53
N LEU A 67 -7.17 21.71 -16.67
CA LEU A 67 -6.95 21.71 -15.22
C LEU A 67 -7.22 20.34 -14.59
N LEU A 68 -8.25 19.64 -15.04
CA LEU A 68 -8.62 18.30 -14.58
C LEU A 68 -7.50 17.27 -14.79
N PHE A 69 -6.74 17.40 -15.87
CA PHE A 69 -5.62 16.53 -16.21
C PHE A 69 -4.25 17.19 -15.97
N GLU A 70 -4.21 18.30 -15.23
CA GLU A 70 -2.99 19.01 -14.82
C GLU A 70 -1.98 19.25 -15.96
N LEU A 71 -2.48 19.65 -17.13
CA LEU A 71 -1.63 19.87 -18.31
C LEU A 71 -0.65 21.04 -18.08
N ASP A 72 0.56 20.93 -18.64
CA ASP A 72 1.57 21.99 -18.55
C ASP A 72 1.10 23.26 -19.29
N LEU A 73 0.95 24.36 -18.55
CA LEU A 73 0.56 25.68 -19.07
C LEU A 73 1.74 26.67 -19.13
N SER A 74 2.93 26.23 -18.74
CA SER A 74 4.14 27.05 -18.66
C SER A 74 4.88 27.13 -20.01
N ASN A 75 4.85 26.04 -20.80
CA ASN A 75 5.61 25.91 -22.05
C ASN A 75 4.72 25.86 -23.30
N ILE A 76 3.74 26.76 -23.40
CA ILE A 76 2.81 26.80 -24.54
C ILE A 76 3.43 27.50 -25.75
N SER A 77 3.28 26.89 -26.92
CA SER A 77 3.66 27.46 -28.22
C SER A 77 3.15 28.89 -28.40
N GLU A 78 4.04 29.76 -28.91
CA GLU A 78 3.68 31.09 -29.37
C GLU A 78 2.97 31.05 -30.74
N ASP A 79 2.94 29.96 -31.47
CA ASP A 79 2.16 29.88 -32.72
C ASP A 79 0.84 29.15 -32.43
N PRO A 80 -0.33 29.82 -32.55
CA PRO A 80 -1.63 29.22 -32.25
C PRO A 80 -1.92 28.03 -33.16
N THR A 81 -2.37 26.92 -32.57
CA THR A 81 -2.83 25.73 -33.32
C THR A 81 -4.08 26.05 -34.15
N PHE A 82 -4.94 26.94 -33.63
CA PHE A 82 -6.20 27.31 -34.29
C PHE A 82 -6.23 28.79 -34.65
N SER A 83 -6.69 29.07 -35.86
CA SER A 83 -6.74 30.43 -36.46
C SER A 83 -7.69 31.40 -35.73
N ASP A 84 -8.66 30.88 -34.99
CA ASP A 84 -9.67 31.64 -34.24
C ASP A 84 -9.41 31.67 -32.72
N VAL A 85 -8.21 31.25 -32.29
CA VAL A 85 -7.77 31.27 -30.89
C VAL A 85 -6.67 32.32 -30.73
N HIS A 86 -7.04 33.49 -30.19
CA HIS A 86 -6.11 34.60 -30.01
C HIS A 86 -5.28 34.46 -28.73
N LYS A 87 -3.98 34.77 -28.80
CA LYS A 87 -3.04 34.74 -27.65
C LYS A 87 -3.47 35.56 -26.44
N SER A 88 -4.17 36.67 -26.70
CA SER A 88 -4.70 37.55 -25.65
C SER A 88 -5.94 36.99 -24.96
N SER A 89 -6.50 35.87 -25.44
CA SER A 89 -7.64 35.21 -24.81
C SER A 89 -7.21 34.55 -23.51
N TRP A 90 -8.03 34.70 -22.47
CA TRP A 90 -7.84 34.00 -21.18
C TRP A 90 -7.78 32.48 -21.34
N SER A 91 -8.40 31.96 -22.40
CA SER A 91 -8.50 30.53 -22.71
C SER A 91 -7.32 29.99 -23.54
N TYR A 92 -6.44 30.86 -24.05
CA TYR A 92 -5.37 30.49 -24.99
C TYR A 92 -4.55 29.29 -24.49
N LYS A 93 -3.93 29.43 -23.32
CA LYS A 93 -3.04 28.41 -22.76
C LYS A 93 -3.73 27.07 -22.55
N TYR A 94 -4.98 27.07 -22.10
CA TYR A 94 -5.73 25.84 -21.86
C TYR A 94 -6.09 25.11 -23.16
N ILE A 95 -6.48 25.87 -24.19
CA ILE A 95 -6.82 25.31 -25.51
C ILE A 95 -5.59 24.71 -26.16
N GLU A 96 -4.48 25.44 -26.16
CA GLU A 96 -3.22 24.98 -26.77
C GLU A 96 -2.65 23.77 -26.01
N ALA A 97 -2.63 23.78 -24.66
CA ALA A 97 -2.18 22.63 -23.86
C ALA A 97 -2.99 21.37 -24.17
N ALA A 98 -4.32 21.48 -24.22
CA ALA A 98 -5.19 20.35 -24.53
C ALA A 98 -5.08 19.90 -25.99
N ALA A 99 -4.71 20.78 -26.92
CA ALA A 99 -4.44 20.44 -28.31
C ALA A 99 -3.10 19.72 -28.48
N GLU A 100 -2.03 20.23 -27.85
CA GLU A 100 -0.70 19.61 -27.81
C GLU A 100 -0.73 18.23 -27.17
N PHE A 101 -1.48 18.08 -26.07
CA PHE A 101 -1.71 16.79 -25.44
C PHE A 101 -2.59 15.87 -26.29
N GLY A 102 -3.20 16.35 -27.37
CA GLY A 102 -4.01 15.58 -28.31
C GLY A 102 -5.43 15.29 -27.85
N ILE A 103 -5.93 16.01 -26.84
CA ILE A 103 -7.32 15.90 -26.36
C ILE A 103 -8.26 16.67 -27.29
N ILE A 104 -7.82 17.82 -27.81
CA ILE A 104 -8.62 18.72 -28.66
C ILE A 104 -8.08 18.74 -30.09
N ASN A 105 -8.98 18.59 -31.07
CA ASN A 105 -8.62 18.59 -32.51
C ASN A 105 -9.35 19.71 -33.30
N GLY A 106 -10.02 20.63 -32.63
CA GLY A 106 -10.84 21.67 -33.28
C GLY A 106 -12.16 21.15 -33.87
N ILE A 107 -12.72 21.90 -34.82
CA ILE A 107 -13.96 21.58 -35.56
C ILE A 107 -13.72 21.38 -37.07
N GLY A 108 -12.46 21.39 -37.52
CA GLY A 108 -12.09 21.43 -38.94
C GLY A 108 -11.57 22.81 -39.38
N ASP A 109 -11.02 22.88 -40.59
CA ASP A 109 -10.52 24.11 -41.23
C ASP A 109 -9.56 24.97 -40.37
N GLY A 110 -8.81 24.33 -39.46
CA GLY A 110 -7.89 25.01 -38.55
C GLY A 110 -8.61 25.92 -37.52
N LYS A 111 -9.85 25.60 -37.14
CA LYS A 111 -10.65 26.35 -36.16
C LYS A 111 -11.00 25.52 -34.92
N PHE A 112 -11.11 26.20 -33.78
CA PHE A 112 -11.58 25.63 -32.52
C PHE A 112 -13.02 26.01 -32.17
N ALA A 113 -13.49 27.19 -32.60
CA ALA A 113 -14.77 27.80 -32.26
C ALA A 113 -14.98 27.99 -30.73
N PRO A 114 -14.16 28.83 -30.06
CA PRO A 114 -14.16 28.94 -28.59
C PRO A 114 -15.51 29.38 -28.00
N LYS A 115 -16.29 30.19 -28.71
CA LYS A 115 -17.55 30.76 -28.22
C LYS A 115 -18.78 29.89 -28.49
N GLU A 116 -18.65 28.82 -29.28
CA GLU A 116 -19.75 27.88 -29.50
C GLU A 116 -20.00 27.03 -28.26
N THR A 117 -21.24 26.59 -28.07
CA THR A 117 -21.60 25.69 -26.97
C THR A 117 -20.98 24.32 -27.18
N VAL A 118 -20.41 23.73 -26.14
CA VAL A 118 -19.91 22.34 -26.20
C VAL A 118 -21.08 21.36 -26.16
N THR A 119 -21.01 20.27 -26.91
CA THR A 119 -22.01 19.20 -26.88
C THR A 119 -21.64 18.08 -25.90
N TYR A 120 -22.61 17.24 -25.53
CA TYR A 120 -22.36 16.07 -24.67
C TYR A 120 -21.28 15.15 -25.25
N GLU A 121 -21.37 14.84 -26.55
CA GLU A 121 -20.41 13.96 -27.24
C GLU A 121 -19.00 14.56 -27.37
N GLN A 122 -18.91 15.89 -27.51
CA GLN A 122 -17.63 16.59 -27.56
C GLN A 122 -16.92 16.54 -26.21
N PHE A 123 -17.64 16.79 -25.12
CA PHE A 123 -17.04 16.76 -23.78
C PHE A 123 -16.67 15.32 -23.35
N ALA A 124 -17.52 14.33 -23.68
CA ALA A 124 -17.22 12.92 -23.46
C ALA A 124 -15.91 12.50 -24.18
N LYS A 125 -15.70 12.96 -25.42
CA LYS A 125 -14.43 12.76 -26.14
C LYS A 125 -13.23 13.41 -25.45
N MET A 126 -13.39 14.62 -24.90
CA MET A 126 -12.30 15.27 -24.18
C MET A 126 -11.91 14.49 -22.91
N LEU A 127 -12.90 14.09 -22.11
CA LEU A 127 -12.68 13.33 -20.87
C LEU A 127 -12.01 11.98 -21.15
N THR A 128 -12.54 11.21 -22.11
CA THR A 128 -12.06 9.86 -22.39
C THR A 128 -10.67 9.83 -23.02
N VAL A 129 -10.37 10.77 -23.93
CA VAL A 129 -9.03 10.88 -24.52
C VAL A 129 -8.00 11.37 -23.49
N GLY A 130 -8.38 12.32 -22.63
CA GLY A 130 -7.52 12.76 -21.53
C GLY A 130 -7.20 11.60 -20.60
N TYR A 131 -8.23 10.87 -20.17
CA TYR A 131 -8.09 9.71 -19.28
C TYR A 131 -7.28 8.56 -19.90
N GLU A 132 -7.52 8.20 -21.18
CA GLU A 132 -6.72 7.18 -21.88
C GLU A 132 -5.22 7.53 -21.89
N LYS A 133 -4.89 8.81 -22.04
CA LYS A 133 -3.50 9.29 -22.11
C LYS A 133 -2.78 9.26 -20.77
N ILE A 134 -3.48 9.55 -19.67
CA ILE A 134 -2.90 9.55 -18.32
C ILE A 134 -2.98 8.18 -17.63
N ASN A 135 -3.96 7.33 -18.00
CA ASN A 135 -4.21 6.05 -17.35
C ASN A 135 -3.82 4.83 -18.20
N GLY A 136 -3.57 5.01 -19.50
CA GLY A 136 -3.22 3.92 -20.41
C GLY A 136 -4.38 3.02 -20.84
N GLU A 137 -5.56 3.17 -20.22
CA GLU A 137 -6.77 2.41 -20.57
C GLU A 137 -7.28 2.76 -21.97
N LYS A 138 -7.34 1.77 -22.85
CA LYS A 138 -7.58 2.00 -24.28
C LYS A 138 -9.06 2.13 -24.62
N ILE A 139 -9.39 3.13 -25.44
CA ILE A 139 -10.74 3.31 -25.95
C ILE A 139 -11.08 2.20 -26.95
N ALA A 140 -12.06 1.37 -26.59
CA ALA A 140 -12.50 0.26 -27.42
C ALA A 140 -13.14 0.75 -28.74
N LYS A 141 -12.86 0.05 -29.84
CA LYS A 141 -13.39 0.37 -31.18
C LYS A 141 -14.69 -0.40 -31.45
N LYS A 142 -15.49 0.12 -32.39
CA LYS A 142 -16.73 -0.52 -32.92
C LYS A 142 -17.79 -0.79 -31.84
N GLN A 143 -18.00 0.19 -30.98
CA GLN A 143 -18.99 0.11 -29.91
C GLN A 143 -20.39 0.51 -30.42
N ASN A 144 -21.42 0.15 -29.64
CA ASN A 144 -22.78 0.64 -29.82
C ASN A 144 -23.16 1.47 -28.59
N VAL A 145 -23.90 2.56 -28.82
CA VAL A 145 -24.42 3.44 -27.77
C VAL A 145 -25.91 3.61 -28.00
N GLU A 146 -26.70 3.51 -26.94
CA GLU A 146 -28.12 3.85 -26.96
C GLU A 146 -28.29 5.38 -26.95
N GLY A 147 -29.13 5.91 -27.85
CA GLY A 147 -29.33 7.35 -28.06
C GLY A 147 -28.72 7.86 -29.39
N ASN A 148 -29.03 9.11 -29.74
CA ASN A 148 -28.48 9.78 -30.92
C ASN A 148 -27.03 10.21 -30.66
N VAL A 149 -26.08 9.68 -31.43
CA VAL A 149 -24.64 9.98 -31.30
C VAL A 149 -24.01 10.04 -32.68
N SER A 150 -23.13 11.02 -32.92
CA SER A 150 -22.41 11.13 -34.17
C SER A 150 -21.48 9.95 -34.37
N THR A 151 -21.33 9.46 -35.62
CA THR A 151 -20.47 8.30 -35.93
C THR A 151 -19.03 8.44 -35.44
N TRP A 152 -18.48 9.66 -35.48
CA TRP A 152 -17.12 9.95 -35.00
C TRP A 152 -17.01 9.84 -33.47
N ALA A 153 -18.12 10.04 -32.75
CA ALA A 153 -18.16 10.13 -31.31
C ALA A 153 -18.51 8.80 -30.60
N VAL A 154 -19.07 7.83 -31.32
CA VAL A 154 -19.62 6.58 -30.76
C VAL A 154 -18.68 5.90 -29.77
N ASN A 155 -17.40 5.71 -30.12
CA ASN A 155 -16.45 5.00 -29.26
C ASN A 155 -16.11 5.81 -27.99
N TYR A 156 -16.09 7.14 -28.08
CA TYR A 156 -15.82 8.02 -26.94
C TYR A 156 -17.00 8.06 -25.97
N VAL A 157 -18.22 8.17 -26.49
CA VAL A 157 -19.44 8.13 -25.66
C VAL A 157 -19.58 6.75 -25.01
N ALA A 158 -19.32 5.67 -25.74
CA ALA A 158 -19.30 4.32 -25.19
C ALA A 158 -18.27 4.16 -24.06
N ALA A 159 -17.04 4.66 -24.25
CA ALA A 159 -16.01 4.64 -23.22
C ALA A 159 -16.43 5.44 -21.98
N ALA A 160 -16.99 6.64 -22.17
CA ALA A 160 -17.46 7.48 -21.07
C ALA A 160 -18.59 6.82 -20.26
N LEU A 161 -19.48 6.07 -20.91
CA LEU A 161 -20.53 5.29 -20.24
C LEU A 161 -19.94 4.09 -19.49
N ASN A 162 -19.04 3.33 -20.14
CA ASN A 162 -18.41 2.15 -19.56
C ASN A 162 -17.56 2.50 -18.33
N TRP A 163 -16.83 3.61 -18.40
CA TRP A 163 -16.01 4.16 -17.30
C TRP A 163 -16.83 4.97 -16.30
N LYS A 164 -18.16 5.05 -16.48
CA LYS A 164 -19.09 5.76 -15.60
C LYS A 164 -18.78 7.25 -15.43
N PHE A 165 -18.14 7.87 -16.42
CA PHE A 165 -17.92 9.32 -16.45
C PHE A 165 -19.20 10.07 -16.78
N ILE A 166 -20.13 9.44 -17.52
CA ILE A 166 -21.40 10.04 -17.90
C ILE A 166 -22.54 9.05 -17.68
N LYS A 167 -23.76 9.58 -17.56
CA LYS A 167 -25.01 8.80 -17.60
C LYS A 167 -25.53 8.72 -19.03
N SER A 168 -26.39 7.74 -19.29
CA SER A 168 -27.06 7.63 -20.59
C SER A 168 -27.94 8.85 -20.88
N HIS A 169 -28.00 9.25 -22.14
CA HIS A 169 -28.77 10.38 -22.63
C HIS A 169 -29.40 10.04 -23.99
N GLU A 170 -30.59 10.59 -24.27
CA GLU A 170 -31.32 10.30 -25.52
C GLU A 170 -30.62 10.88 -26.75
N ASP A 171 -29.92 12.01 -26.61
CA ASP A 171 -29.20 12.68 -27.70
C ASP A 171 -27.90 13.35 -27.22
N TYR A 172 -26.74 12.85 -27.65
CA TYR A 172 -25.43 13.38 -27.28
C TYR A 172 -24.95 14.52 -28.21
N THR A 173 -25.67 14.79 -29.30
CA THR A 173 -25.30 15.80 -30.31
C THR A 173 -25.71 17.23 -29.93
N ILE A 174 -26.52 17.39 -28.88
CA ILE A 174 -27.02 18.69 -28.41
C ILE A 174 -26.04 19.40 -27.45
N SER A 175 -26.24 20.71 -27.24
CA SER A 175 -25.47 21.49 -26.26
C SER A 175 -25.58 20.89 -24.86
N ALA A 176 -24.45 20.72 -24.18
CA ALA A 176 -24.41 20.33 -22.79
C ALA A 176 -24.64 21.52 -21.85
N ASN A 177 -25.31 21.26 -20.73
CA ASN A 177 -25.42 22.21 -19.63
C ASN A 177 -24.26 22.02 -18.64
N ARG A 178 -24.11 23.01 -17.77
CA ARG A 178 -23.06 23.06 -16.76
C ARG A 178 -23.16 21.92 -15.76
N LYS A 179 -24.38 21.48 -15.43
CA LYS A 179 -24.65 20.28 -14.61
C LYS A 179 -23.91 19.07 -15.15
N PHE A 180 -24.05 18.79 -16.43
CA PHE A 180 -23.38 17.67 -17.08
C PHE A 180 -21.86 17.79 -16.99
N LEU A 181 -21.30 18.98 -17.27
CA LEU A 181 -19.85 19.18 -17.18
C LEU A 181 -19.34 18.99 -15.75
N VAL A 182 -20.08 19.45 -14.73
CA VAL A 182 -19.73 19.25 -13.31
C VAL A 182 -19.75 17.77 -12.95
N GLU A 183 -20.86 17.07 -13.21
CA GLU A 183 -21.00 15.66 -12.83
C GLU A 183 -19.92 14.81 -13.53
N SER A 184 -19.70 15.03 -14.82
CA SER A 184 -18.75 14.22 -15.59
C SER A 184 -17.29 14.55 -15.34
N ALA A 185 -16.95 15.83 -15.13
CA ALA A 185 -15.61 16.20 -14.67
C ALA A 185 -15.36 15.68 -13.25
N TYR A 186 -16.36 15.71 -12.36
CA TYR A 186 -16.21 15.19 -11.00
C TYR A 186 -15.97 13.68 -11.00
N SER A 187 -16.69 12.90 -11.82
CA SER A 187 -16.47 11.46 -11.95
C SER A 187 -15.04 11.11 -12.35
N VAL A 188 -14.42 11.92 -13.23
CA VAL A 188 -13.01 11.74 -13.60
C VAL A 188 -12.10 12.26 -12.50
N PHE A 189 -12.38 13.43 -11.93
CA PHE A 189 -11.60 14.05 -10.86
C PHE A 189 -11.50 13.14 -9.64
N SER A 190 -12.59 12.47 -9.22
CA SER A 190 -12.55 11.55 -8.09
C SER A 190 -11.62 10.37 -8.36
N ILE A 191 -11.59 9.85 -9.59
CA ILE A 191 -10.71 8.75 -9.99
C ILE A 191 -9.26 9.23 -10.09
N VAL A 192 -9.01 10.41 -10.67
CA VAL A 192 -7.66 10.98 -10.79
C VAL A 192 -7.11 11.35 -9.41
N LYS A 193 -7.94 11.89 -8.52
CA LYS A 193 -7.57 12.22 -7.13
C LYS A 193 -7.36 10.98 -6.27
N GLU A 194 -8.21 9.96 -6.41
CA GLU A 194 -8.00 8.65 -5.79
C GLU A 194 -6.70 8.01 -6.31
N LYS A 195 -6.38 8.18 -7.60
CA LYS A 195 -5.10 7.73 -8.17
C LYS A 195 -3.91 8.58 -7.74
N SER A 196 -4.07 9.88 -7.50
CA SER A 196 -3.00 10.73 -6.96
C SER A 196 -2.78 10.50 -5.47
N SER A 197 -3.82 10.16 -4.70
CA SER A 197 -3.64 9.64 -3.34
C SER A 197 -3.02 8.23 -3.36
N LEU A 198 -3.22 7.45 -4.44
CA LEU A 198 -2.45 6.23 -4.68
C LEU A 198 -1.00 6.49 -5.16
N SER A 199 -0.65 7.70 -5.63
CA SER A 199 0.76 8.06 -5.89
C SER A 199 1.50 8.53 -4.64
N ASP A 200 0.81 8.82 -3.53
CA ASP A 200 1.46 8.96 -2.22
C ASP A 200 1.86 7.58 -1.63
N VAL A 201 1.43 6.47 -2.26
CA VAL A 201 1.91 5.10 -1.97
C VAL A 201 3.31 4.86 -2.56
N GLU A 202 3.75 5.63 -3.56
CA GLU A 202 5.11 5.51 -4.11
C GLU A 202 6.21 5.86 -3.07
N ASP A 203 5.88 6.59 -2.01
CA ASP A 203 6.81 6.93 -0.92
C ASP A 203 6.83 5.91 0.23
N LYS A 204 5.83 5.02 0.34
CA LYS A 204 5.79 4.05 1.46
C LYS A 204 6.66 2.84 1.13
N LYS A 205 7.61 2.55 2.02
CA LYS A 205 8.49 1.38 1.87
C LYS A 205 7.69 0.10 2.11
N VAL A 206 7.80 -0.85 1.18
CA VAL A 206 7.27 -2.22 1.31
C VAL A 206 8.45 -3.18 1.31
N LEU A 207 8.94 -3.48 2.51
CA LEU A 207 10.12 -4.33 2.74
C LEU A 207 9.72 -5.80 2.89
N ALA A 208 10.10 -6.61 1.93
CA ALA A 208 9.83 -8.05 1.91
C ALA A 208 11.05 -8.86 2.40
N PHE A 209 10.89 -9.65 3.46
CA PHE A 209 11.95 -10.58 3.90
C PHE A 209 12.01 -11.80 2.97
N TYR A 210 13.11 -11.89 2.22
CA TYR A 210 13.44 -12.95 1.29
C TYR A 210 14.26 -14.02 2.02
N THR A 211 13.67 -15.19 2.26
CA THR A 211 14.27 -16.21 3.12
C THR A 211 14.60 -17.53 2.42
N LYS A 212 13.97 -17.81 1.26
CA LYS A 212 14.14 -19.08 0.51
C LYS A 212 14.86 -18.88 -0.82
N TYR A 213 16.10 -19.33 -0.88
CA TYR A 213 17.06 -19.04 -1.97
C TYR A 213 17.77 -20.28 -2.53
N SER A 214 17.32 -21.50 -2.19
CA SER A 214 17.96 -22.73 -2.65
C SER A 214 17.43 -23.18 -4.02
N SER A 215 18.12 -24.09 -4.70
CA SER A 215 17.62 -24.69 -5.94
C SER A 215 16.38 -25.57 -5.76
N GLN A 216 16.05 -25.94 -4.52
CA GLN A 216 14.93 -26.82 -4.18
C GLN A 216 13.69 -26.03 -3.73
N ASP A 217 13.87 -24.79 -3.28
CA ASP A 217 12.78 -23.92 -2.84
C ASP A 217 12.98 -22.51 -3.40
N LEU A 218 12.17 -22.19 -4.41
CA LEU A 218 12.15 -20.91 -5.11
C LEU A 218 10.96 -20.04 -4.66
N SER A 219 10.24 -20.39 -3.61
CA SER A 219 8.99 -19.71 -3.26
C SER A 219 9.18 -18.20 -2.99
N SER A 220 10.27 -17.78 -2.33
CA SER A 220 10.56 -16.34 -2.18
C SER A 220 10.87 -15.66 -3.53
N TYR A 221 11.59 -16.33 -4.43
CA TYR A 221 11.85 -15.81 -5.78
C TYR A 221 10.57 -15.69 -6.61
N ASP A 222 9.75 -16.73 -6.61
CA ASP A 222 8.50 -16.78 -7.38
C ASP A 222 7.51 -15.73 -6.85
N SER A 223 7.46 -15.54 -5.52
CA SER A 223 6.68 -14.48 -4.87
C SER A 223 7.21 -13.09 -5.27
N LEU A 224 8.52 -12.84 -5.18
CA LEU A 224 9.11 -11.57 -5.59
C LEU A 224 8.78 -11.24 -7.05
N MET A 225 8.87 -12.22 -7.94
CA MET A 225 8.56 -12.03 -9.35
C MET A 225 7.07 -11.70 -9.60
N LEU A 226 6.17 -12.36 -8.85
CA LEU A 226 4.73 -12.20 -9.00
C LEU A 226 4.21 -10.87 -8.44
N TYR A 227 4.76 -10.41 -7.31
CA TYR A 227 4.31 -9.22 -6.58
C TYR A 227 5.32 -8.06 -6.64
N LYS A 228 6.15 -8.02 -7.67
CA LYS A 228 7.18 -6.99 -7.86
C LYS A 228 6.64 -5.56 -7.93
N ASP A 229 5.37 -5.39 -8.28
CA ASP A 229 4.74 -4.07 -8.38
C ASP A 229 4.18 -3.63 -7.01
N SER A 230 4.01 -4.56 -6.07
CA SER A 230 3.60 -4.32 -4.68
C SER A 230 4.81 -4.18 -3.73
N ILE A 231 5.99 -4.66 -4.15
CA ILE A 231 7.21 -4.74 -3.35
C ILE A 231 8.26 -3.77 -3.92
N ASN A 232 8.68 -2.79 -3.14
CA ASN A 232 9.76 -1.86 -3.55
C ASN A 232 11.08 -2.08 -2.80
N SER A 233 11.13 -3.01 -1.84
CA SER A 233 12.35 -3.33 -1.10
C SER A 233 12.39 -4.80 -0.68
N ILE A 234 13.57 -5.44 -0.69
CA ILE A 234 13.77 -6.79 -0.15
C ILE A 234 14.94 -6.85 0.83
N ALA A 235 14.80 -7.64 1.89
CA ALA A 235 15.89 -8.00 2.79
C ALA A 235 16.20 -9.50 2.67
N THR A 236 17.41 -9.87 2.26
CA THR A 236 17.79 -11.29 2.09
C THR A 236 18.33 -11.86 3.40
N THR A 237 17.57 -12.73 4.07
CA THR A 237 17.93 -13.32 5.37
C THR A 237 18.86 -14.52 5.19
N THR A 238 20.05 -14.27 4.67
CA THR A 238 20.94 -15.33 4.18
C THR A 238 22.36 -15.21 4.69
N PHE A 239 22.61 -14.27 5.61
CA PHE A 239 23.92 -13.96 6.16
C PHE A 239 23.92 -13.99 7.69
N THR A 240 25.00 -14.52 8.26
CA THR A 240 25.22 -14.62 9.70
C THR A 240 26.61 -14.11 10.07
N LEU A 241 26.72 -13.50 11.25
CA LEU A 241 28.00 -13.19 11.87
C LEU A 241 28.72 -14.48 12.30
N THR A 242 30.04 -14.38 12.40
CA THR A 242 30.93 -15.42 12.93
C THR A 242 31.81 -14.84 14.03
N GLU A 243 32.35 -15.69 14.91
CA GLU A 243 33.21 -15.27 16.04
C GLU A 243 34.44 -14.46 15.62
N SER A 244 34.90 -14.61 14.37
CA SER A 244 36.06 -13.89 13.83
C SER A 244 35.72 -12.51 13.26
N GLY A 245 34.44 -12.12 13.24
CA GLY A 245 33.93 -10.90 12.59
C GLY A 245 33.78 -11.03 11.07
N GLU A 246 33.81 -12.25 10.52
CA GLU A 246 33.46 -12.54 9.14
C GLU A 246 31.94 -12.71 8.98
N ILE A 247 31.45 -12.52 7.76
CA ILE A 247 30.05 -12.76 7.39
C ILE A 247 29.98 -14.08 6.61
N ASP A 248 29.35 -15.09 7.19
CA ASP A 248 29.05 -16.34 6.50
C ASP A 248 27.64 -16.28 5.90
N GLY A 249 27.37 -17.07 4.86
CA GLY A 249 26.07 -17.07 4.20
C GLY A 249 26.12 -17.31 2.71
N LEU A 250 24.94 -17.31 2.10
CA LEU A 250 24.80 -17.49 0.65
C LEU A 250 24.22 -16.25 0.02
N PHE A 251 24.89 -15.78 -1.03
CA PHE A 251 24.36 -14.73 -1.88
C PHE A 251 23.14 -15.24 -2.65
N ALA A 252 21.96 -14.68 -2.38
CA ALA A 252 20.70 -14.95 -3.07
C ALA A 252 20.68 -14.34 -4.49
N LYS A 253 21.67 -14.69 -5.32
CA LYS A 253 21.98 -14.07 -6.61
C LYS A 253 20.78 -13.87 -7.51
N LYS A 254 19.89 -14.86 -7.59
CA LYS A 254 18.71 -14.80 -8.47
C LYS A 254 17.72 -13.72 -8.02
N GLY A 255 17.45 -13.64 -6.71
CA GLY A 255 16.55 -12.64 -6.12
C GLY A 255 17.13 -11.24 -6.18
N VAL A 256 18.40 -11.06 -5.80
CA VAL A 256 19.07 -9.75 -5.82
C VAL A 256 19.19 -9.20 -7.23
N ASN A 257 19.64 -10.00 -8.19
CA ASN A 257 19.73 -9.54 -9.57
C ASN A 257 18.36 -9.14 -10.12
N PHE A 258 17.32 -9.94 -9.86
CA PHE A 258 15.96 -9.62 -10.30
C PHE A 258 15.46 -8.31 -9.67
N ALA A 259 15.70 -8.12 -8.38
CA ALA A 259 15.32 -6.90 -7.66
C ALA A 259 16.01 -5.67 -8.25
N ASN A 260 17.34 -5.72 -8.41
CA ASN A 260 18.12 -4.62 -9.00
C ASN A 260 17.66 -4.32 -10.44
N ASP A 261 17.40 -5.35 -11.27
CA ASP A 261 16.90 -5.19 -12.64
C ASP A 261 15.49 -4.57 -12.72
N ASN A 262 14.73 -4.58 -11.62
CA ASN A 262 13.38 -4.02 -11.51
C ASN A 262 13.29 -2.79 -10.58
N ASN A 263 14.42 -2.17 -10.20
CA ASN A 263 14.49 -1.03 -9.29
C ASN A 263 13.89 -1.28 -7.89
N ILE A 264 13.97 -2.52 -7.40
CA ILE A 264 13.60 -2.89 -6.03
C ILE A 264 14.85 -2.78 -5.17
N THR A 265 14.80 -1.99 -4.10
CA THR A 265 15.95 -1.77 -3.20
C THR A 265 16.32 -3.06 -2.46
N THR A 266 17.60 -3.41 -2.42
CA THR A 266 18.07 -4.65 -1.80
C THR A 266 18.89 -4.40 -0.53
N TYR A 267 18.58 -5.14 0.53
CA TYR A 267 19.33 -5.14 1.78
C TYR A 267 19.89 -6.52 2.08
N ALA A 268 21.16 -6.57 2.48
CA ALA A 268 21.73 -7.77 3.09
C ALA A 268 21.26 -7.85 4.54
N ALA A 269 20.38 -8.80 4.88
CA ALA A 269 20.00 -9.03 6.27
C ALA A 269 21.03 -9.93 6.96
N ILE A 270 21.56 -9.47 8.10
CA ILE A 270 22.67 -10.09 8.83
C ILE A 270 22.24 -10.34 10.27
N ASN A 271 22.25 -11.60 10.70
CA ASN A 271 21.93 -12.01 12.06
C ASN A 271 23.17 -12.42 12.88
N ASN A 272 23.00 -12.54 14.20
CA ASN A 272 24.04 -12.93 15.16
C ASN A 272 24.12 -14.45 15.40
N GLY A 273 24.17 -15.27 14.35
CA GLY A 273 24.43 -16.70 14.52
C GLY A 273 23.19 -17.59 14.48
N HIS A 274 23.45 -18.89 14.59
CA HIS A 274 22.40 -19.90 14.72
C HIS A 274 21.58 -19.64 15.99
N ASP A 275 20.25 -19.60 15.86
CA ASP A 275 19.29 -19.31 16.95
C ASP A 275 19.52 -17.96 17.68
N PHE A 276 20.12 -16.97 17.02
CA PHE A 276 20.41 -15.64 17.60
C PHE A 276 21.27 -15.74 18.88
N ASP A 277 22.55 -16.04 18.70
CA ASP A 277 23.51 -16.26 19.77
C ASP A 277 23.87 -14.93 20.49
N SER A 278 23.46 -14.83 21.74
CA SER A 278 23.69 -13.67 22.61
C SER A 278 25.18 -13.44 22.91
N ASP A 279 25.95 -14.51 23.09
CA ASP A 279 27.37 -14.46 23.43
C ASP A 279 28.20 -14.06 22.21
N LEU A 280 27.80 -14.51 21.02
CA LEU A 280 28.40 -14.07 19.76
C LEU A 280 28.19 -12.56 19.54
N ALA A 281 26.96 -12.07 19.75
CA ALA A 281 26.69 -10.64 19.67
C ALA A 281 27.57 -9.87 20.67
N SER A 282 27.59 -10.28 21.94
CA SER A 282 28.39 -9.65 22.98
C SER A 282 29.89 -9.62 22.66
N LEU A 283 30.43 -10.73 22.14
CA LEU A 283 31.83 -10.85 21.72
C LEU A 283 32.19 -9.80 20.66
N ILE A 284 31.36 -9.67 19.62
CA ILE A 284 31.62 -8.75 18.51
C ILE A 284 31.43 -7.29 18.94
N LEU A 285 30.40 -7.00 19.74
CA LEU A 285 30.06 -5.64 20.15
C LEU A 285 31.07 -5.06 21.15
N ASN A 286 31.63 -5.88 22.04
CA ASN A 286 32.54 -5.43 23.10
C ASN A 286 34.03 -5.43 22.71
N ASP A 287 34.41 -5.99 21.55
CA ASP A 287 35.79 -5.93 21.04
C ASP A 287 35.91 -4.92 19.88
N GLU A 288 36.64 -3.83 20.11
CA GLU A 288 36.81 -2.74 19.14
C GLU A 288 37.39 -3.21 17.78
N GLN A 289 38.30 -4.19 17.79
CA GLN A 289 38.91 -4.70 16.56
C GLN A 289 37.96 -5.63 15.81
N LEU A 290 37.21 -6.48 16.53
CA LEU A 290 36.18 -7.33 15.93
C LEU A 290 35.01 -6.51 15.40
N SER A 291 34.51 -5.53 16.16
CA SER A 291 33.49 -4.58 15.71
C SER A 291 33.93 -3.90 14.41
N LYS A 292 35.14 -3.32 14.38
CA LYS A 292 35.68 -2.67 13.18
C LYS A 292 35.85 -3.62 12.01
N ARG A 293 36.34 -4.85 12.24
CA ARG A 293 36.47 -5.87 11.19
C ARG A 293 35.10 -6.23 10.62
N THR A 294 34.13 -6.48 11.49
CA THR A 294 32.76 -6.81 11.11
C THR A 294 32.17 -5.72 10.22
N ILE A 295 32.26 -4.45 10.63
CA ILE A 295 31.78 -3.31 9.84
C ILE A 295 32.44 -3.27 8.44
N ASN A 296 33.76 -3.50 8.36
CA ASN A 296 34.45 -3.54 7.07
C ASN A 296 34.00 -4.72 6.19
N ASN A 297 33.72 -5.86 6.80
CA ASN A 297 33.24 -7.05 6.10
C ASN A 297 31.78 -6.89 5.62
N ILE A 298 30.93 -6.18 6.37
CA ILE A 298 29.60 -5.76 5.93
C ILE A 298 29.74 -4.85 4.70
N GLU A 299 30.53 -3.78 4.75
CA GLU A 299 30.73 -2.91 3.59
C GLU A 299 31.23 -3.68 2.37
N LYS A 300 32.18 -4.60 2.57
CA LYS A 300 32.71 -5.44 1.50
C LYS A 300 31.62 -6.32 0.90
N LEU A 301 30.77 -6.93 1.72
CA LEU A 301 29.64 -7.73 1.28
C LEU A 301 28.69 -6.91 0.39
N LEU A 302 28.30 -5.72 0.84
CA LEU A 302 27.38 -4.85 0.10
C LEU A 302 27.95 -4.50 -1.28
N LYS A 303 29.23 -4.13 -1.32
CA LYS A 303 29.92 -3.79 -2.57
C LYS A 303 30.09 -4.97 -3.52
N ASP A 304 30.47 -6.14 -3.01
CA ASP A 304 30.76 -7.31 -3.84
C ASP A 304 29.49 -7.91 -4.46
N TYR A 305 28.34 -7.75 -3.78
CA TYR A 305 27.06 -8.33 -4.19
C TYR A 305 26.00 -7.31 -4.64
N ASP A 306 26.40 -6.04 -4.81
CA ASP A 306 25.56 -4.97 -5.37
C ASP A 306 24.27 -4.74 -4.57
N TYR A 307 24.37 -4.77 -3.24
CA TYR A 307 23.28 -4.40 -2.34
C TYR A 307 23.18 -2.88 -2.18
N ASN A 308 21.97 -2.37 -1.97
CA ASN A 308 21.73 -0.96 -1.67
C ASN A 308 21.88 -0.61 -0.18
N GLY A 309 21.88 -1.61 0.71
CA GLY A 309 22.02 -1.37 2.14
C GLY A 309 22.14 -2.65 2.97
N VAL A 310 22.14 -2.48 4.29
CA VAL A 310 22.19 -3.57 5.26
C VAL A 310 20.96 -3.51 6.17
N ASN A 311 20.40 -4.67 6.49
CA ASN A 311 19.44 -4.85 7.58
C ASN A 311 20.15 -5.61 8.71
N LEU A 312 20.43 -4.94 9.83
CA LEU A 312 20.95 -5.62 11.01
C LEU A 312 19.80 -6.29 11.77
N ASP A 313 19.84 -7.61 11.82
CA ASP A 313 18.86 -8.47 12.47
C ASP A 313 19.51 -9.17 13.69
N ILE A 314 20.01 -8.33 14.60
CA ILE A 314 20.77 -8.78 15.77
C ILE A 314 19.80 -8.90 16.93
N GLU A 315 19.41 -10.12 17.26
CA GLU A 315 18.37 -10.39 18.26
C GLU A 315 18.93 -11.12 19.49
N ASN A 316 18.08 -11.29 20.50
CA ASN A 316 18.40 -12.02 21.73
C ASN A 316 19.70 -11.54 22.41
N MET A 317 20.05 -10.26 22.25
CA MET A 317 21.23 -9.68 22.88
C MET A 317 21.08 -9.63 24.40
N HIS A 318 22.22 -9.73 25.11
CA HIS A 318 22.26 -9.42 26.54
C HIS A 318 21.80 -7.97 26.75
N PRO A 319 20.86 -7.70 27.68
CA PRO A 319 20.40 -6.33 27.91
C PRO A 319 21.53 -5.36 28.28
N GLU A 320 22.61 -5.86 28.90
CA GLU A 320 23.82 -5.12 29.23
C GLU A 320 24.57 -4.59 27.99
N ASP A 321 24.35 -5.19 26.82
CA ASP A 321 24.99 -4.78 25.57
C ASP A 321 24.28 -3.62 24.86
N ARG A 322 23.23 -3.04 25.47
CA ARG A 322 22.43 -1.94 24.89
C ARG A 322 23.28 -0.79 24.33
N ASP A 323 24.17 -0.26 25.15
CA ASP A 323 24.96 0.93 24.80
C ASP A 323 26.02 0.61 23.75
N VAL A 324 26.63 -0.59 23.83
CA VAL A 324 27.66 -1.02 22.87
C VAL A 324 27.05 -1.42 21.52
N TYR A 325 25.83 -1.97 21.51
CA TYR A 325 25.06 -2.18 20.29
C TYR A 325 24.75 -0.85 19.60
N THR A 326 24.24 0.13 20.34
CA THR A 326 23.96 1.48 19.81
C THR A 326 25.23 2.11 19.20
N GLN A 327 26.38 1.99 19.89
CA GLN A 327 27.67 2.48 19.38
C GLN A 327 28.13 1.72 18.13
N PHE A 328 27.92 0.40 18.06
CA PHE A 328 28.22 -0.39 16.88
C PHE A 328 27.40 0.09 15.67
N VAL A 329 26.08 0.27 15.84
CA VAL A 329 25.18 0.77 14.79
C VAL A 329 25.61 2.17 14.34
N GLN A 330 25.98 3.06 15.28
CA GLN A 330 26.49 4.40 14.95
C GLN A 330 27.77 4.35 14.10
N LYS A 331 28.73 3.48 14.44
CA LYS A 331 29.97 3.31 13.66
C LYS A 331 29.69 2.76 12.27
N LEU A 332 28.78 1.78 12.16
CA LEU A 332 28.36 1.21 10.88
C LEU A 332 27.70 2.27 9.99
N ALA A 333 26.70 2.99 10.51
CA ALA A 333 25.99 4.04 9.76
C ALA A 333 26.94 5.13 9.27
N ASN A 334 27.85 5.62 10.13
CA ASN A 334 28.88 6.60 9.76
C ASN A 334 29.80 6.13 8.63
N GLN A 335 30.01 4.82 8.49
CA GLN A 335 30.83 4.24 7.42
C GLN A 335 30.04 4.02 6.13
N LEU A 336 28.75 3.68 6.23
CA LEU A 336 27.90 3.23 5.12
C LEU A 336 27.09 4.36 4.46
N GLN A 337 26.39 5.18 5.25
CA GLN A 337 25.46 6.20 4.72
C GLN A 337 26.14 7.25 3.82
N PRO A 338 27.36 7.78 4.12
CA PRO A 338 28.04 8.70 3.22
C PRO A 338 28.41 8.10 1.85
N LYS A 339 28.32 6.77 1.70
CA LYS A 339 28.57 6.03 0.46
C LYS A 339 27.29 5.66 -0.29
N GLY A 340 26.13 6.09 0.23
CA GLY A 340 24.82 5.80 -0.34
C GLY A 340 24.24 4.44 0.06
N TYR A 341 24.82 3.76 1.06
CA TYR A 341 24.22 2.55 1.61
C TYR A 341 23.29 2.89 2.76
N GLU A 342 22.05 2.42 2.67
CA GLU A 342 21.07 2.55 3.75
C GLU A 342 21.31 1.52 4.87
N VAL A 343 20.94 1.90 6.09
CA VAL A 343 21.01 1.04 7.28
C VAL A 343 19.62 0.89 7.87
N ILE A 344 19.18 -0.36 7.98
CA ILE A 344 17.97 -0.78 8.70
C ILE A 344 18.39 -1.57 9.94
N VAL A 345 17.69 -1.39 11.05
CA VAL A 345 17.79 -2.27 12.23
C VAL A 345 16.43 -2.91 12.48
N SER A 346 16.39 -4.25 12.58
CA SER A 346 15.25 -4.97 13.15
C SER A 346 15.28 -4.83 14.67
N VAL A 347 14.16 -4.49 15.28
CA VAL A 347 14.06 -4.37 16.74
C VAL A 347 12.86 -5.15 17.27
N SER A 348 13.03 -5.81 18.42
CA SER A 348 11.91 -6.46 19.09
C SER A 348 10.85 -5.43 19.46
N ALA A 349 9.58 -5.74 19.19
CA ALA A 349 8.45 -4.88 19.51
C ALA A 349 8.32 -4.65 21.02
N LYS A 350 8.21 -3.39 21.43
CA LYS A 350 7.93 -2.98 22.81
C LYS A 350 7.04 -1.75 22.87
N SER A 351 6.23 -1.65 23.93
CA SER A 351 5.31 -0.52 24.18
C SER A 351 5.79 0.42 25.30
N SER A 352 6.98 0.16 25.86
CA SER A 352 7.64 1.01 26.85
C SER A 352 9.12 0.67 26.91
N ASP A 353 9.96 1.57 27.44
CA ASP A 353 11.37 1.23 27.65
C ASP A 353 11.56 0.42 28.94
N ASN A 354 12.26 -0.71 28.80
CA ASN A 354 12.77 -1.47 29.93
C ASN A 354 14.17 -2.00 29.55
N PRO A 355 15.24 -1.28 29.88
CA PRO A 355 16.61 -1.68 29.54
C PRO A 355 17.06 -3.03 30.12
N ASN A 356 16.34 -3.57 31.11
CA ASN A 356 16.66 -4.87 31.72
C ASN A 356 15.79 -6.02 31.16
N ALA A 357 14.90 -5.75 30.20
CA ALA A 357 14.05 -6.78 29.63
C ALA A 357 14.88 -7.74 28.79
N ALA A 358 14.67 -9.05 28.98
CA ALA A 358 15.17 -10.05 28.04
C ALA A 358 14.60 -9.78 26.63
N TRP A 359 15.39 -10.10 25.61
CA TRP A 359 15.09 -9.87 24.18
C TRP A 359 14.99 -8.41 23.74
N SER A 360 14.32 -7.54 24.49
CA SER A 360 14.00 -6.17 24.05
C SER A 360 14.84 -5.05 24.72
N GLY A 361 15.55 -5.38 25.79
CA GLY A 361 16.27 -4.40 26.62
C GLY A 361 17.46 -3.74 25.91
N ALA A 362 18.12 -4.48 25.02
CA ALA A 362 19.29 -4.02 24.27
C ALA A 362 18.97 -2.99 23.16
N PHE A 363 17.69 -2.82 22.79
CA PHE A 363 17.30 -1.91 21.72
C PHE A 363 16.93 -0.52 22.24
N ASP A 364 17.85 0.45 22.15
CA ASP A 364 17.53 1.84 22.43
C ASP A 364 16.80 2.49 21.24
N TYR A 365 15.46 2.51 21.26
CA TYR A 365 14.67 3.01 20.13
C TYR A 365 15.04 4.46 19.77
N ALA A 366 15.19 5.34 20.77
CA ALA A 366 15.49 6.75 20.50
C ALA A 366 16.87 6.90 19.87
N ALA A 367 17.90 6.31 20.49
CA ALA A 367 19.25 6.42 19.97
C ALA A 367 19.41 5.74 18.59
N LEU A 368 18.83 4.55 18.41
CA LEU A 368 18.87 3.86 17.11
C LEU A 368 18.14 4.66 16.02
N GLY A 369 16.97 5.23 16.33
CA GLY A 369 16.18 6.03 15.39
C GLY A 369 16.87 7.30 14.90
N GLU A 370 17.74 7.91 15.71
CA GLU A 370 18.57 9.04 15.30
C GLU A 370 19.65 8.63 14.28
N ILE A 371 20.12 7.38 14.35
CA ILE A 371 21.28 6.88 13.60
C ILE A 371 20.89 6.33 12.23
N VAL A 372 19.86 5.48 12.19
CA VAL A 372 19.55 4.63 11.03
C VAL A 372 18.61 5.32 10.04
N ASP A 373 18.51 4.75 8.83
CA ASP A 373 17.55 5.19 7.83
C ASP A 373 16.15 4.69 8.18
N TYR A 374 16.04 3.42 8.60
CA TYR A 374 14.78 2.84 9.05
C TYR A 374 14.94 1.93 10.27
N VAL A 375 13.91 1.93 11.13
CA VAL A 375 13.74 0.96 12.21
C VAL A 375 12.59 0.04 11.81
N GLN A 376 12.90 -1.25 11.63
CA GLN A 376 11.91 -2.28 11.37
C GLN A 376 11.42 -2.84 12.70
N LEU A 377 10.14 -2.60 13.00
CA LEU A 377 9.49 -3.14 14.19
C LEU A 377 9.06 -4.57 13.89
N MET A 378 9.60 -5.54 14.62
CA MET A 378 9.12 -6.92 14.57
C MET A 378 7.81 -7.03 15.38
N SER A 379 6.77 -6.33 14.91
CA SER A 379 5.43 -6.28 15.52
C SER A 379 4.62 -7.54 15.21
N TYR A 380 5.24 -8.69 15.41
CA TYR A 380 4.70 -10.04 15.36
C TYR A 380 5.32 -10.87 16.49
N ASP A 381 4.93 -12.14 16.58
CA ASP A 381 5.32 -13.05 17.68
C ASP A 381 4.95 -12.53 19.07
N GLN A 382 3.85 -11.77 19.17
CA GLN A 382 3.22 -11.41 20.44
C GLN A 382 2.91 -12.68 21.26
N ASN A 383 2.45 -13.73 20.58
CA ASN A 383 2.30 -15.07 21.10
C ASN A 383 2.84 -16.08 20.08
N GLY A 384 3.53 -17.11 20.57
CA GLY A 384 4.16 -18.14 19.73
C GLY A 384 4.03 -19.55 20.33
N PRO A 385 4.50 -20.58 19.61
CA PRO A 385 4.31 -22.00 19.96
C PRO A 385 5.03 -22.39 21.26
N TRP A 386 5.97 -21.58 21.72
CA TRP A 386 6.68 -21.68 23.01
C TRP A 386 5.87 -21.17 24.21
N GLY A 387 4.71 -20.55 23.97
CA GLY A 387 3.86 -19.95 24.99
C GLY A 387 2.39 -20.34 24.88
N SER A 388 1.55 -19.58 25.56
CA SER A 388 0.10 -19.73 25.47
C SER A 388 -0.43 -19.28 24.11
N ALA A 389 -1.51 -19.91 23.65
CA ALA A 389 -2.17 -19.53 22.41
C ALA A 389 -2.77 -18.12 22.51
N GLY A 390 -2.59 -17.32 21.46
CA GLY A 390 -3.11 -15.96 21.35
C GLY A 390 -2.78 -15.33 20.00
N PRO A 391 -3.23 -14.09 19.76
CA PRO A 391 -2.90 -13.33 18.56
C PRO A 391 -1.40 -13.32 18.29
N VAL A 392 -0.99 -13.56 17.04
CA VAL A 392 0.41 -13.49 16.64
C VAL A 392 0.87 -12.03 16.54
N SER A 393 -0.02 -11.16 16.08
CA SER A 393 0.22 -9.72 15.91
C SER A 393 -1.07 -8.95 16.19
N GLY A 394 -1.59 -8.96 17.44
CA GLY A 394 -2.88 -8.31 17.73
C GLY A 394 -2.86 -6.80 17.47
N LEU A 395 -3.86 -6.25 16.77
CA LEU A 395 -3.96 -4.85 16.36
C LEU A 395 -3.75 -3.87 17.53
N ASN A 396 -4.42 -4.08 18.66
CA ASN A 396 -4.26 -3.24 19.86
C ASN A 396 -2.80 -3.23 20.38
N TRP A 397 -2.14 -4.38 20.36
CA TRP A 397 -0.74 -4.50 20.77
C TRP A 397 0.21 -3.87 19.75
N VAL A 398 -0.03 -4.07 18.45
CA VAL A 398 0.72 -3.40 17.38
C VAL A 398 0.58 -1.89 17.51
N GLU A 399 -0.63 -1.38 17.75
CA GLU A 399 -0.87 0.05 17.93
C GLU A 399 -0.15 0.60 19.17
N ASP A 400 -0.12 -0.13 20.30
CA ASP A 400 0.64 0.27 21.49
C ASP A 400 2.16 0.30 21.21
N VAL A 401 2.68 -0.64 20.42
CA VAL A 401 4.08 -0.65 19.96
C VAL A 401 4.35 0.55 19.05
N VAL A 402 3.47 0.85 18.10
CA VAL A 402 3.58 2.01 17.19
C VAL A 402 3.55 3.31 17.99
N LYS A 403 2.60 3.49 18.91
CA LYS A 403 2.48 4.67 19.79
C LYS A 403 3.76 4.91 20.58
N TYR A 404 4.36 3.86 21.10
CA TYR A 404 5.64 3.97 21.78
C TYR A 404 6.77 4.33 20.79
N ALA A 405 6.86 3.64 19.65
CA ALA A 405 7.89 3.87 18.65
C ALA A 405 7.89 5.31 18.12
N VAL A 406 6.74 5.87 17.75
CA VAL A 406 6.62 7.28 17.29
C VAL A 406 6.93 8.31 18.37
N SER A 407 6.91 7.91 19.66
CA SER A 407 7.34 8.77 20.76
C SER A 407 8.86 8.84 20.91
N GLN A 408 9.60 7.92 20.28
CA GLN A 408 11.05 7.78 20.38
C GLN A 408 11.78 8.01 19.05
N ILE A 409 11.16 7.64 17.93
CA ILE A 409 11.74 7.62 16.59
C ILE A 409 10.92 8.55 15.70
N ASP A 410 11.58 9.27 14.80
CA ASP A 410 10.89 10.01 13.75
C ASP A 410 9.99 9.07 12.95
N TYR A 411 8.70 9.38 12.89
CA TYR A 411 7.66 8.49 12.35
C TYR A 411 7.97 8.00 10.93
N ASN A 412 8.59 8.86 10.10
CA ASN A 412 8.97 8.58 8.71
C ASN A 412 10.19 7.64 8.57
N LYS A 413 10.69 7.08 9.68
CA LYS A 413 11.70 6.02 9.69
C LYS A 413 11.16 4.67 10.16
N ILE A 414 9.91 4.58 10.57
CA ILE A 414 9.35 3.39 11.20
C ILE A 414 8.70 2.49 10.16
N LEU A 415 9.09 1.21 10.12
CA LEU A 415 8.42 0.15 9.35
C LEU A 415 7.71 -0.80 10.30
N ILE A 416 6.41 -1.00 10.15
CA ILE A 416 5.67 -2.01 10.94
C ILE A 416 5.87 -3.41 10.37
N GLY A 417 5.94 -4.42 11.23
CA GLY A 417 6.06 -5.83 10.85
C GLY A 417 4.71 -6.52 10.75
N ILE A 418 4.44 -7.17 9.62
CA ILE A 418 3.26 -8.00 9.39
C ILE A 418 3.68 -9.45 9.14
N PRO A 419 3.15 -10.42 9.92
CA PRO A 419 3.44 -11.83 9.70
C PRO A 419 2.55 -12.39 8.59
N SER A 420 3.14 -13.11 7.64
CA SER A 420 2.42 -13.94 6.65
C SER A 420 2.24 -15.38 7.16
N TYR A 421 2.11 -15.55 8.47
CA TYR A 421 2.01 -16.84 9.14
C TYR A 421 1.16 -16.69 10.42
N GLY A 422 0.76 -17.84 10.93
CA GLY A 422 0.15 -18.01 12.23
C GLY A 422 0.75 -19.21 12.94
N TYR A 423 0.12 -19.62 14.03
CA TYR A 423 0.53 -20.78 14.81
C TYR A 423 -0.66 -21.66 15.15
N ASP A 424 -0.42 -22.97 15.11
CA ASP A 424 -1.33 -24.03 15.50
C ASP A 424 -0.84 -24.64 16.81
N TRP A 425 -1.62 -24.45 17.88
CA TRP A 425 -1.38 -25.06 19.18
C TRP A 425 -2.22 -26.33 19.30
N ASN A 426 -1.54 -27.44 19.58
CA ASN A 426 -2.19 -28.67 19.98
C ASN A 426 -2.44 -28.60 21.50
N LEU A 427 -3.71 -28.59 21.88
CA LEU A 427 -4.14 -28.39 23.27
C LEU A 427 -3.90 -29.62 24.16
N ASP A 428 -3.66 -30.78 23.55
CA ASP A 428 -3.39 -32.03 24.24
C ASP A 428 -1.88 -32.35 24.34
N ASP A 429 -1.07 -31.81 23.42
CA ASP A 429 0.37 -32.07 23.30
C ASP A 429 1.12 -30.88 22.71
N SER A 430 1.58 -29.98 23.57
CA SER A 430 2.35 -28.78 23.19
C SER A 430 3.61 -29.05 22.37
N SER A 431 4.16 -30.28 22.40
CA SER A 431 5.31 -30.63 21.55
C SER A 431 4.97 -30.69 20.06
N LYS A 432 3.68 -30.68 19.72
CA LYS A 432 3.15 -30.65 18.35
C LYS A 432 2.72 -29.27 17.89
N ASN A 433 2.94 -28.22 18.69
CA ASN A 433 2.70 -26.84 18.25
C ASN A 433 3.56 -26.55 17.02
N LYS A 434 3.03 -25.80 16.06
CA LYS A 434 3.72 -25.53 14.79
C LYS A 434 3.30 -24.23 14.15
N THR A 435 4.18 -23.69 13.31
CA THR A 435 3.87 -22.59 12.39
C THR A 435 2.93 -23.06 11.29
N ILE A 436 1.98 -22.20 10.92
CA ILE A 436 1.12 -22.36 9.75
C ILE A 436 1.33 -21.16 8.84
N LEU A 437 1.73 -21.39 7.60
CA LEU A 437 1.91 -20.30 6.64
C LEU A 437 0.54 -19.82 6.15
N TRP A 438 0.45 -18.53 5.80
CA TRP A 438 -0.78 -17.96 5.22
C TRP A 438 -1.30 -18.78 4.03
N SER A 439 -0.39 -19.19 3.14
CA SER A 439 -0.70 -20.02 1.98
C SER A 439 -1.27 -21.42 2.31
N GLU A 440 -1.14 -21.88 3.56
CA GLU A 440 -1.56 -23.21 4.00
C GLU A 440 -2.85 -23.22 4.80
N LEU A 441 -3.33 -22.06 5.26
CA LEU A 441 -4.53 -21.94 6.11
C LEU A 441 -5.77 -22.60 5.51
N SER A 442 -5.97 -22.42 4.20
CA SER A 442 -7.10 -23.02 3.48
C SER A 442 -7.16 -24.54 3.61
N LYS A 443 -5.99 -25.21 3.68
CA LYS A 443 -5.91 -26.68 3.83
C LYS A 443 -6.45 -27.14 5.18
N ILE A 444 -6.22 -26.37 6.26
CA ILE A 444 -6.75 -26.70 7.59
C ILE A 444 -8.27 -26.63 7.56
N MET A 445 -8.81 -25.55 6.98
CA MET A 445 -10.25 -25.32 6.86
C MET A 445 -10.95 -26.39 6.01
N THR A 446 -10.30 -26.87 4.93
CA THR A 446 -10.89 -27.91 4.07
C THR A 446 -10.76 -29.32 4.61
N ASN A 447 -9.69 -29.63 5.36
CA ASN A 447 -9.40 -30.99 5.79
C ASN A 447 -10.08 -31.39 7.11
N ASN A 448 -10.62 -30.43 7.86
CA ASN A 448 -11.22 -30.70 9.17
C ASN A 448 -12.67 -30.20 9.21
N GLU A 449 -13.63 -31.12 9.12
CA GLU A 449 -15.08 -30.80 9.18
C GLU A 449 -15.50 -30.17 10.53
N SER A 450 -14.70 -30.35 11.58
CA SER A 450 -14.91 -29.80 12.91
C SER A 450 -14.51 -28.32 13.05
N THR A 451 -13.94 -27.72 12.00
CA THR A 451 -13.40 -26.35 12.04
C THR A 451 -14.49 -25.33 12.38
N LYS A 452 -14.20 -24.49 13.38
CA LYS A 452 -15.00 -23.30 13.74
C LYS A 452 -14.11 -22.08 13.75
N MET A 453 -14.56 -21.00 13.13
CA MET A 453 -13.82 -19.74 13.00
C MET A 453 -14.41 -18.68 13.92
N TYR A 454 -13.54 -17.83 14.44
CA TYR A 454 -13.83 -16.78 15.39
C TYR A 454 -12.90 -15.59 15.13
N ARG A 455 -13.19 -14.45 15.76
CA ARG A 455 -12.34 -13.26 15.76
C ARG A 455 -12.30 -12.69 17.17
N ASP A 456 -11.11 -12.31 17.63
CA ASP A 456 -10.98 -11.46 18.80
C ASP A 456 -11.12 -9.99 18.38
N GLU A 457 -12.13 -9.32 18.93
CA GLU A 457 -12.48 -7.94 18.56
C GLU A 457 -11.40 -6.93 18.94
N ALA A 458 -10.72 -7.12 20.07
CA ALA A 458 -9.74 -6.15 20.55
C ALA A 458 -8.41 -6.27 19.79
N ALA A 459 -7.99 -7.49 19.49
CA ALA A 459 -6.81 -7.76 18.68
C ALA A 459 -7.07 -7.66 17.17
N ASN A 460 -8.34 -7.56 16.74
CA ASN A 460 -8.77 -7.82 15.37
C ASN A 460 -8.01 -8.99 14.73
N SER A 461 -7.88 -10.10 15.46
CA SER A 461 -7.14 -11.28 15.00
C SER A 461 -8.08 -12.46 14.85
N PRO A 462 -8.11 -13.12 13.69
CA PRO A 462 -8.90 -14.32 13.50
C PRO A 462 -8.24 -15.52 14.17
N TYR A 463 -9.08 -16.44 14.64
CA TYR A 463 -8.63 -17.74 15.10
C TYR A 463 -9.66 -18.81 14.77
N LEU A 464 -9.19 -20.05 14.69
CA LEU A 464 -10.05 -21.20 14.49
C LEU A 464 -9.74 -22.32 15.48
N THR A 465 -10.71 -23.18 15.71
CA THR A 465 -10.54 -24.41 16.49
C THR A 465 -10.93 -25.59 15.64
N TYR A 466 -10.22 -26.71 15.76
CA TYR A 466 -10.60 -27.97 15.13
C TYR A 466 -10.15 -29.16 15.98
N THR A 467 -10.69 -30.33 15.66
CA THR A 467 -10.24 -31.62 16.21
C THR A 467 -9.57 -32.42 15.10
N ASP A 468 -8.34 -32.87 15.31
CA ASP A 468 -7.58 -33.62 14.31
C ASP A 468 -8.08 -35.07 14.15
N ALA A 469 -7.51 -35.81 13.19
CA ALA A 469 -7.89 -37.20 12.93
C ALA A 469 -7.59 -38.17 14.10
N ASN A 470 -6.74 -37.78 15.04
CA ASN A 470 -6.44 -38.56 16.25
C ASN A 470 -7.35 -38.18 17.43
N GLY A 471 -8.28 -37.23 17.24
CA GLY A 471 -9.16 -36.74 18.28
C GLY A 471 -8.54 -35.66 19.16
N GLN A 472 -7.39 -35.08 18.77
CA GLN A 472 -6.73 -34.03 19.54
C GLN A 472 -7.33 -32.66 19.23
N GLU A 473 -7.47 -31.80 20.23
CA GLU A 473 -8.01 -30.45 20.07
C GLU A 473 -6.90 -29.46 19.69
N HIS A 474 -7.25 -28.55 18.78
CA HIS A 474 -6.34 -27.54 18.25
C HIS A 474 -6.98 -26.15 18.27
N ILE A 475 -6.14 -25.13 18.49
CA ILE A 475 -6.46 -23.73 18.25
C ILE A 475 -5.39 -23.12 17.34
N VAL A 476 -5.84 -22.43 16.29
CA VAL A 476 -4.95 -21.76 15.32
C VAL A 476 -5.24 -20.28 15.34
N TRP A 477 -4.25 -19.45 15.67
CA TRP A 477 -4.29 -18.01 15.49
C TRP A 477 -3.54 -17.65 14.23
N TYR A 478 -4.15 -16.82 13.38
CA TYR A 478 -3.64 -16.52 12.06
C TYR A 478 -3.99 -15.10 11.63
N GLU A 479 -3.61 -14.74 10.42
CA GLU A 479 -3.92 -13.45 9.80
C GLU A 479 -4.87 -13.64 8.61
N ASP A 480 -5.78 -12.69 8.39
CA ASP A 480 -6.58 -12.61 7.18
C ASP A 480 -6.55 -11.20 6.58
N SER A 481 -7.25 -11.00 5.47
CA SER A 481 -7.21 -9.72 4.77
C SER A 481 -7.69 -8.55 5.65
N GLU A 482 -8.66 -8.78 6.54
CA GLU A 482 -9.18 -7.74 7.44
C GLU A 482 -8.14 -7.37 8.50
N SER A 483 -7.51 -8.36 9.14
CA SER A 483 -6.47 -8.07 10.14
C SER A 483 -5.22 -7.43 9.54
N VAL A 484 -4.86 -7.78 8.30
CA VAL A 484 -3.73 -7.17 7.57
C VAL A 484 -4.05 -5.73 7.19
N ILE A 485 -5.23 -5.45 6.61
CA ILE A 485 -5.64 -4.10 6.21
C ILE A 485 -5.56 -3.16 7.42
N ASP A 486 -6.23 -3.50 8.52
CA ASP A 486 -6.33 -2.60 9.68
C ASP A 486 -4.96 -2.29 10.32
N LYS A 487 -4.01 -3.23 10.28
CA LYS A 487 -2.65 -3.00 10.77
C LYS A 487 -1.85 -2.14 9.81
N VAL A 488 -1.99 -2.37 8.51
CA VAL A 488 -1.29 -1.58 7.48
C VAL A 488 -1.84 -0.15 7.45
N GLU A 489 -3.13 0.06 7.71
CA GLU A 489 -3.74 1.40 7.86
C GLU A 489 -3.09 2.24 8.99
N LEU A 490 -2.44 1.61 9.98
CA LEU A 490 -1.65 2.34 11.00
C LEU A 490 -0.52 3.17 10.38
N ILE A 491 -0.06 2.81 9.18
CA ILE A 491 0.98 3.55 8.46
C ILE A 491 0.49 4.94 8.09
N ASP A 492 -0.71 5.07 7.52
CA ASP A 492 -1.27 6.38 7.23
C ASP A 492 -1.67 7.12 8.51
N GLN A 493 -2.34 6.43 9.44
CA GLN A 493 -2.81 7.02 10.70
C GLN A 493 -1.69 7.66 11.53
N TYR A 494 -0.48 7.09 11.51
CA TYR A 494 0.67 7.58 12.24
C TYR A 494 1.76 8.19 11.33
N GLY A 495 1.51 8.29 10.03
CA GLY A 495 2.45 8.83 9.04
C GLY A 495 3.71 7.99 8.79
N LEU A 496 3.71 6.71 9.18
CA LEU A 496 4.90 5.83 9.22
C LEU A 496 5.58 5.67 7.85
N ALA A 497 6.84 5.22 7.85
CA ALA A 497 7.62 5.04 6.63
C ALA A 497 7.08 3.93 5.73
N GLY A 498 6.45 2.90 6.30
CA GLY A 498 5.89 1.81 5.53
C GLY A 498 5.73 0.50 6.31
N VAL A 499 5.70 -0.60 5.56
CA VAL A 499 5.45 -1.96 6.04
C VAL A 499 6.63 -2.87 5.75
N SER A 500 6.83 -3.85 6.62
CA SER A 500 7.72 -4.98 6.43
C SER A 500 6.92 -6.29 6.54
N VAL A 501 7.22 -7.26 5.68
CA VAL A 501 6.51 -8.53 5.58
C VAL A 501 7.45 -9.69 5.88
N TRP A 502 7.17 -10.42 6.95
CA TRP A 502 7.81 -11.70 7.26
C TRP A 502 6.84 -12.84 6.94
N GLU A 503 6.97 -13.59 5.84
CA GLU A 503 8.04 -13.58 4.83
C GLU A 503 7.45 -13.83 3.44
N ILE A 504 8.16 -13.42 2.39
CA ILE A 504 7.70 -13.70 1.03
C ILE A 504 7.90 -15.16 0.64
N GLY A 505 6.99 -15.67 -0.19
CA GLY A 505 6.91 -17.11 -0.51
C GLY A 505 5.95 -17.87 0.39
N SER A 506 5.49 -17.25 1.49
CA SER A 506 4.46 -17.78 2.37
C SER A 506 3.08 -17.10 2.15
N THR A 507 3.04 -16.08 1.29
CA THR A 507 1.90 -15.22 0.92
C THR A 507 1.11 -15.71 -0.31
N ASN A 508 0.00 -15.04 -0.64
CA ASN A 508 -0.73 -15.19 -1.91
C ASN A 508 -1.36 -13.84 -2.36
N ASP A 509 -2.12 -13.82 -3.48
CA ASP A 509 -2.79 -12.62 -4.01
C ASP A 509 -3.65 -11.91 -2.95
N GLY A 510 -4.33 -12.65 -2.08
CA GLY A 510 -5.19 -12.09 -1.03
C GLY A 510 -4.40 -11.39 0.08
N PHE A 511 -3.16 -11.79 0.35
CA PHE A 511 -2.27 -11.10 1.29
C PHE A 511 -1.80 -9.78 0.68
N TRP A 512 -1.27 -9.80 -0.55
CA TRP A 512 -0.74 -8.59 -1.18
C TRP A 512 -1.84 -7.58 -1.51
N ALA A 513 -3.02 -8.02 -1.92
CA ALA A 513 -4.17 -7.14 -2.08
C ALA A 513 -4.61 -6.49 -0.76
N ALA A 514 -4.42 -7.16 0.38
CA ALA A 514 -4.70 -6.59 1.70
C ALA A 514 -3.65 -5.55 2.11
N VAL A 515 -2.36 -5.83 1.85
CA VAL A 515 -1.28 -4.86 2.05
C VAL A 515 -1.48 -3.63 1.18
N GLU A 516 -1.70 -3.81 -0.12
CA GLU A 516 -1.96 -2.71 -1.06
C GLU A 516 -3.15 -1.88 -0.63
N LYS A 517 -4.25 -2.54 -0.22
CA LYS A 517 -5.45 -1.84 0.23
C LYS A 517 -5.25 -1.05 1.52
N GLY A 518 -4.51 -1.59 2.50
CA GLY A 518 -4.24 -0.87 3.74
C GLY A 518 -3.26 0.30 3.58
N LEU A 519 -2.53 0.35 2.46
CA LEU A 519 -1.67 1.49 2.10
C LEU A 519 -2.43 2.62 1.37
N GLN A 520 -3.70 2.42 0.99
CA GLN A 520 -4.56 3.43 0.33
C GLN A 520 -5.36 4.22 1.37
#